data_AF-A4CMZ8-F1
#
_entry.id   AF-A4CMZ8-F1
#
_cell.length_a   1.000
_cell.length_b   1.000
_cell.length_c   1.000
_cell.angle_alpha   90.00
_cell.angle_beta   90.00
_cell.angle_gamma   90.00
#
_symmetry.space_group_name_H-M   'P 1'
#
loop_
_entity.id
_entity.type
_entity.pdbx_description
1 polymer ?
#
loop_
_entity_poly.entity_id
_entity_poly.type
_entity_poly.pdbx_seq_one_letter_code
_entity_poly.pdbx_strand_id
1 'polypeptide(L)'
;MTAEKQRIRKLFGEYPRYGLVLANSLLFFLYKGVSYALIGSYIPLLVFLGVLALWYYGLSASGLGARRVARFWAFVLILWASVRLLLAGVNQFMKPVPEGHVAAQLGLGGTLLSLAVLFCGIYLWKFRKSVFQ
;
A
#
# COMPACT_ATOMS: atom_id res chain seq x y z
N MET A 1 -24.19 6.59 15.53
CA MET A 1 -22.81 6.25 15.10
C MET A 1 -22.82 6.11 13.58
N THR A 2 -21.98 6.82 12.83
CA THR A 2 -22.00 6.78 11.35
C THR A 2 -21.63 5.39 10.82
N ALA A 3 -22.16 5.00 9.65
CA ALA A 3 -21.90 3.70 9.03
C ALA A 3 -20.40 3.40 8.84
N GLU A 4 -19.60 4.44 8.59
CA GLU A 4 -18.14 4.40 8.57
C GLU A 4 -17.54 3.93 9.90
N LYS A 5 -17.93 4.57 11.02
CA LYS A 5 -17.42 4.22 12.36
C LYS A 5 -17.74 2.79 12.75
N GLN A 6 -18.93 2.29 12.38
CA GLN A 6 -19.29 0.88 12.58
C GLN A 6 -18.38 -0.07 11.79
N ARG A 7 -18.06 0.25 10.54
CA ARG A 7 -17.17 -0.59 9.72
C ARG A 7 -15.73 -0.56 10.18
N ILE A 8 -15.21 0.61 10.56
CA ILE A 8 -13.86 0.72 11.14
C ILE A 8 -13.79 -0.12 12.42
N ARG A 9 -14.79 0.01 13.30
CA ARG A 9 -14.85 -0.81 14.52
C ARG A 9 -14.93 -2.31 14.22
N LYS A 10 -15.70 -2.72 13.20
CA LYS A 10 -15.76 -4.11 12.75
C LYS A 10 -14.41 -4.58 12.20
N LEU A 11 -13.73 -3.76 11.40
CA LEU A 11 -12.44 -4.05 10.81
C LEU A 11 -11.38 -4.31 11.87
N PHE A 12 -11.28 -3.44 12.88
CA PHE A 12 -10.28 -3.55 13.94
C PHE A 12 -10.70 -4.46 15.10
N GLY A 13 -12.00 -4.72 15.27
CA GLY A 13 -12.55 -5.60 16.29
C GLY A 13 -12.61 -7.07 15.86
N GLU A 14 -13.27 -7.37 14.74
CA GLU A 14 -13.47 -8.73 14.25
C GLU A 14 -12.31 -9.23 13.39
N TYR A 15 -11.65 -8.33 12.65
CA TYR A 15 -10.56 -8.69 11.73
C TYR A 15 -9.26 -7.89 12.02
N PRO A 16 -8.76 -7.88 13.27
CA PRO A 16 -7.69 -6.99 13.71
C PRO A 16 -6.42 -7.12 12.84
N ARG A 17 -6.07 -8.35 12.42
CA ARG A 17 -4.92 -8.59 11.54
C ARG A 17 -5.07 -7.90 10.18
N TYR A 18 -6.26 -7.94 9.60
CA TYR A 18 -6.55 -7.26 8.33
C TYR A 18 -6.50 -5.75 8.50
N GLY A 19 -7.12 -5.22 9.57
CA GLY A 19 -7.08 -3.81 9.90
C GLY A 19 -5.65 -3.29 10.10
N LEU A 20 -4.82 -4.02 10.83
CA LEU A 20 -3.41 -3.67 11.08
C LEU A 20 -2.58 -3.71 9.81
N VAL A 21 -2.70 -4.75 8.97
CA VAL A 21 -1.96 -4.82 7.69
C VAL A 21 -2.38 -3.67 6.78
N LEU A 22 -3.67 -3.36 6.71
CA LEU A 22 -4.17 -2.24 5.92
C LEU A 22 -3.62 -0.91 6.46
N ALA A 23 -3.75 -0.64 7.76
CA ALA A 23 -3.27 0.59 8.38
C ALA A 23 -1.76 0.78 8.19
N ASN A 24 -0.96 -0.26 8.45
CA ASN A 24 0.49 -0.21 8.26
C ASN A 24 0.86 0.03 6.79
N SER A 25 0.15 -0.60 5.83
CA SER A 25 0.40 -0.35 4.41
C SER A 25 0.09 1.09 4.00
N LEU A 26 -1.00 1.67 4.53
CA LEU A 26 -1.36 3.07 4.26
C LEU A 26 -0.34 4.02 4.89
N LEU A 27 0.04 3.81 6.15
CA LEU A 27 1.06 4.61 6.84
C LEU A 27 2.41 4.55 6.12
N PHE A 28 2.81 3.36 5.65
CA PHE A 28 4.04 3.20 4.88
C PHE A 28 4.04 4.06 3.60
N PHE A 29 2.95 4.05 2.83
CA PHE A 29 2.86 4.88 1.62
C PHE A 29 2.71 6.37 1.92
N LEU A 30 2.07 6.75 3.02
CA LEU A 30 2.06 8.13 3.50
C LEU A 30 3.48 8.61 3.80
N TYR A 31 4.24 7.83 4.59
CA TYR A 31 5.63 8.12 4.91
C TYR A 31 6.47 8.26 3.65
N LYS A 32 6.33 7.34 2.68
CA LYS A 32 7.03 7.45 1.40
C LYS A 32 6.60 8.70 0.63
N GLY A 33 5.30 8.98 0.53
CA GLY A 33 4.78 10.18 -0.12
C GLY A 33 5.38 11.46 0.45
N VAL A 34 5.38 11.60 1.79
CA VAL A 34 6.00 12.73 2.48
C VAL A 34 7.51 12.78 2.23
N SER A 35 8.20 11.64 2.32
CA SER A 35 9.65 11.57 2.06
C SER A 35 10.01 12.03 0.64
N TYR A 36 9.20 11.69 -0.36
CA TYR A 36 9.39 12.16 -1.74
C TYR A 36 9.04 13.63 -1.91
N ALA A 37 8.01 14.13 -1.22
CA ALA A 37 7.67 15.55 -1.24
C ALA A 37 8.78 16.42 -0.65
N LEU A 38 9.46 15.94 0.41
CA LEU A 38 10.60 16.63 1.03
C LEU A 38 11.80 16.78 0.08
N ILE A 39 11.95 15.91 -0.91
CA ILE A 39 12.98 16.03 -1.97
C ILE A 39 12.44 16.71 -3.24
N GLY A 40 11.29 17.39 -3.16
CA GLY A 40 10.67 18.15 -4.25
C GLY A 40 9.80 17.32 -5.21
N SER A 41 9.63 16.02 -4.96
CA SER A 41 8.80 15.14 -5.79
C SER A 41 7.43 14.93 -5.16
N TYR A 42 6.45 15.75 -5.55
CA TYR A 42 5.10 15.72 -4.98
C TYR A 42 4.18 14.64 -5.57
N ILE A 43 4.55 14.04 -6.71
CA ILE A 43 3.72 13.07 -7.44
C ILE A 43 3.34 11.87 -6.55
N PRO A 44 4.27 11.20 -5.82
CA PRO A 44 3.91 10.07 -4.96
C PRO A 44 2.92 10.42 -3.85
N LEU A 45 3.04 11.62 -3.29
CA LEU A 45 2.12 12.11 -2.25
C LEU A 45 0.73 12.35 -2.82
N LEU A 46 0.61 13.01 -3.97
CA LEU A 46 -0.67 13.28 -4.62
C LEU A 46 -1.41 11.99 -4.99
N VAL A 47 -0.69 11.02 -5.56
CA VAL A 47 -1.25 9.69 -5.87
C VAL A 47 -1.77 9.01 -4.60
N PHE A 48 -1.00 9.06 -3.51
CA PHE A 48 -1.42 8.49 -2.24
C PHE A 48 -2.63 9.20 -1.62
N LEU A 49 -2.70 10.53 -1.68
CA LEU A 49 -3.86 11.30 -1.21
C LEU A 49 -5.12 10.93 -2.01
N GLY A 50 -5.00 10.72 -3.32
CA GLY A 50 -6.09 10.22 -4.15
C GLY A 50 -6.60 8.86 -3.68
N VAL A 51 -5.69 7.95 -3.32
CA VAL A 51 -6.07 6.64 -2.75
C VAL A 51 -6.76 6.79 -1.39
N LEU A 52 -6.28 7.67 -0.51
CA LEU A 52 -6.93 7.95 0.76
C LEU A 52 -8.35 8.50 0.58
N ALA A 53 -8.54 9.41 -0.38
CA ALA A 53 -9.86 9.95 -0.72
C ALA A 53 -10.80 8.84 -1.21
N LEU A 54 -10.30 7.94 -2.07
CA LEU A 54 -11.06 6.76 -2.49
C LEU A 54 -11.41 5.85 -1.32
N TRP A 55 -10.51 5.66 -0.36
CA TRP A 55 -10.76 4.89 0.87
C TRP A 55 -11.86 5.51 1.72
N TYR A 56 -11.79 6.81 1.95
CA TYR A 56 -12.80 7.55 2.71
C TYR A 56 -14.18 7.44 2.06
N TYR A 57 -14.25 7.65 0.74
CA TYR A 57 -15.49 7.52 -0.01
C TYR A 57 -16.02 6.08 -0.07
N GLY A 58 -15.13 5.11 -0.28
CA GLY A 58 -15.49 3.69 -0.33
C GLY A 58 -16.04 3.17 1.00
N LEU A 59 -15.47 3.61 2.12
CA LEU A 59 -15.93 3.23 3.46
C LEU A 59 -17.28 3.84 3.82
N SER A 60 -17.56 5.06 3.35
CA SER A 60 -18.82 5.77 3.64
C SER A 60 -20.00 5.31 2.77
N ALA A 61 -19.74 4.86 1.52
CA ALA A 61 -20.81 4.50 0.57
C ALA A 61 -21.46 3.13 0.85
N SER A 62 -20.72 2.01 0.74
CA SER A 62 -21.30 0.65 0.81
C SER A 62 -20.23 -0.42 1.08
N GLY A 63 -20.62 -1.60 1.57
CA GLY A 63 -19.68 -2.72 1.79
C GLY A 63 -18.98 -3.13 0.48
N LEU A 64 -19.72 -3.08 -0.63
CA LEU A 64 -19.19 -3.25 -1.98
C LEU A 64 -18.17 -2.16 -2.36
N GLY A 65 -18.41 -0.90 -1.99
CA GLY A 65 -17.48 0.21 -2.17
C GLY A 65 -16.16 -0.03 -1.44
N ALA A 66 -16.23 -0.32 -0.14
CA ALA A 66 -15.07 -0.65 0.67
C ALA A 66 -14.28 -1.84 0.11
N ARG A 67 -14.99 -2.88 -0.37
CA ARG A 67 -14.38 -4.06 -1.01
C ARG A 67 -13.67 -3.72 -2.32
N ARG A 68 -14.24 -2.84 -3.14
CA ARG A 68 -13.61 -2.38 -4.40
C ARG A 68 -12.35 -1.57 -4.13
N VAL A 69 -12.39 -0.68 -3.15
CA VAL A 69 -11.22 0.12 -2.78
C VAL A 69 -10.14 -0.74 -2.14
N ALA A 70 -10.49 -1.67 -1.26
CA ALA A 70 -9.56 -2.66 -0.72
C ALA A 70 -8.90 -3.51 -1.81
N ARG A 71 -9.67 -3.92 -2.83
CA ARG A 71 -9.16 -4.65 -4.00
C ARG A 71 -8.17 -3.81 -4.79
N PHE A 72 -8.53 -2.56 -5.08
CA PHE A 72 -7.67 -1.63 -5.81
C PHE A 72 -6.37 -1.36 -5.04
N TRP A 73 -6.47 -1.11 -3.74
CA TRP A 73 -5.29 -0.88 -2.89
C TRP A 73 -4.36 -2.09 -2.87
N ALA A 74 -4.90 -3.29 -2.64
CA ALA A 74 -4.12 -4.52 -2.70
C ALA A 74 -3.43 -4.73 -4.06
N PHE A 75 -4.11 -4.40 -5.17
CA PHE A 75 -3.52 -4.43 -6.50
C PHE A 75 -2.36 -3.43 -6.65
N VAL A 76 -2.52 -2.19 -6.18
CA VAL A 76 -1.47 -1.17 -6.20
C VAL A 76 -0.24 -1.63 -5.41
N LEU A 77 -0.44 -2.22 -4.22
CA LEU A 77 0.67 -2.76 -3.41
C LEU A 77 1.43 -3.86 -4.14
N ILE A 78 0.71 -4.81 -4.74
CA ILE A 78 1.31 -5.92 -5.50
C ILE A 78 2.07 -5.36 -6.71
N LEU A 79 1.47 -4.46 -7.47
CA LEU A 79 2.09 -3.87 -8.66
C LEU A 79 3.36 -3.10 -8.27
N TRP A 80 3.29 -2.26 -7.24
CA TRP A 80 4.43 -1.49 -6.75
C TRP A 80 5.57 -2.39 -6.29
N ALA A 81 5.26 -3.42 -5.50
CA ALA A 81 6.27 -4.34 -4.99
C ALA A 81 6.92 -5.16 -6.12
N SER A 82 6.12 -5.67 -7.05
CA SER A 82 6.61 -6.42 -8.21
C SER A 82 7.52 -5.57 -9.09
N VAL A 83 7.15 -4.32 -9.39
CA VAL A 83 8.00 -3.40 -10.16
C VAL A 83 9.32 -3.13 -9.43
N ARG A 84 9.29 -2.89 -8.11
CA ARG A 84 10.54 -2.70 -7.34
C ARG A 84 11.42 -3.94 -7.31
N LEU A 85 10.85 -5.12 -7.14
CA LEU A 85 11.62 -6.38 -7.13
C LEU A 85 12.26 -6.64 -8.50
N LEU A 86 11.53 -6.34 -9.59
CA LEU A 86 12.08 -6.42 -10.95
C LEU A 86 13.25 -5.45 -11.12
N LEU A 87 13.08 -4.18 -10.72
CA LEU A 87 14.14 -3.18 -10.79
C LEU A 87 15.35 -3.53 -9.92
N ALA A 88 15.12 -4.10 -8.73
CA ALA A 88 16.19 -4.57 -7.86
C ALA A 88 16.98 -5.71 -8.50
N GLY A 89 16.29 -6.67 -9.14
CA GLY A 89 16.93 -7.72 -9.93
C GLY A 89 17.78 -7.14 -11.07
N VAL A 90 17.22 -6.24 -11.88
CA VAL A 90 17.97 -5.58 -12.97
C VAL A 90 19.20 -4.84 -12.45
N ASN A 91 19.06 -4.12 -11.34
CA ASN A 91 20.15 -3.37 -10.71
C ASN A 91 21.29 -4.28 -10.19
N GLN A 92 20.97 -5.51 -9.76
CA GLN A 92 21.97 -6.47 -9.28
C GLN A 92 22.66 -7.25 -10.41
N PHE A 93 21.95 -7.55 -11.51
CA PHE A 93 22.45 -8.46 -12.55
C PHE A 93 22.90 -7.80 -13.86
N MET A 94 22.46 -6.58 -14.17
CA MET A 94 22.74 -5.93 -15.46
C MET A 94 23.71 -4.75 -15.32
N LYS A 95 23.26 -3.66 -14.70
CA LYS A 95 24.08 -2.47 -14.47
C LYS A 95 23.50 -1.67 -13.31
N PRO A 96 24.29 -1.31 -12.29
CA PRO A 96 23.78 -0.54 -11.17
C PRO A 96 23.35 0.86 -11.63
N VAL A 97 22.20 1.30 -11.14
CA VAL A 97 21.68 2.66 -11.40
C VAL A 97 22.67 3.66 -10.81
N PRO A 98 23.18 4.63 -11.60
CA PRO A 98 24.24 5.55 -11.16
C PRO A 98 23.79 6.51 -10.06
N GLU A 99 22.48 6.71 -9.88
CA GLU A 99 21.90 7.54 -8.83
C GLU A 99 22.00 6.84 -7.47
N GLY A 100 22.96 7.25 -6.64
CA GLY A 100 23.24 6.60 -5.34
C GLY A 100 22.03 6.49 -4.41
N HIS A 101 21.10 7.45 -4.46
CA HIS A 101 19.86 7.39 -3.67
C HIS A 101 18.86 6.34 -4.19
N VAL A 102 18.85 6.04 -5.49
CA VAL A 102 18.04 4.96 -6.08
C VAL A 102 18.69 3.61 -5.82
N ALA A 103 20.01 3.52 -5.97
CA ALA A 103 20.78 2.32 -5.67
C ALA A 103 20.60 1.85 -4.22
N ALA A 104 20.65 2.77 -3.25
CA ALA A 104 20.41 2.46 -1.84
C ALA A 104 19.00 1.89 -1.60
N GLN A 105 17.99 2.36 -2.33
CA GLN A 105 16.62 1.85 -2.22
C GLN A 105 16.37 0.54 -3.01
N LEU A 106 17.30 0.11 -3.86
CA LEU A 106 17.26 -1.16 -4.59
C LEU A 106 18.26 -2.18 -4.01
N GLY A 107 18.96 -1.82 -2.94
CA GLY A 107 19.79 -2.74 -2.16
C GLY A 107 18.97 -3.72 -1.33
N LEU A 108 19.66 -4.57 -0.56
CA LEU A 108 19.06 -5.68 0.19
C LEU A 108 17.91 -5.26 1.12
N GLY A 109 18.05 -4.14 1.83
CA GLY A 109 16.99 -3.59 2.68
C GLY A 109 15.74 -3.17 1.89
N GLY A 110 15.92 -2.58 0.71
CA GLY A 110 14.83 -2.22 -0.19
C GLY A 110 14.09 -3.44 -0.74
N THR A 111 14.83 -4.49 -1.11
CA THR A 111 14.27 -5.76 -1.58
C THR A 111 13.46 -6.47 -0.50
N LEU A 112 13.96 -6.55 0.73
CA LEU A 112 13.22 -7.15 1.86
C LEU A 112 11.93 -6.38 2.15
N LEU A 113 11.99 -5.04 2.12
CA LEU A 113 10.82 -4.18 2.27
C LEU A 113 9.80 -4.42 1.15
N SER A 114 10.26 -4.53 -0.11
CA SER A 114 9.39 -4.85 -1.25
C SER A 114 8.73 -6.22 -1.10
N LEU A 115 9.44 -7.24 -0.62
CA LEU A 115 8.85 -8.54 -0.32
C LEU A 115 7.78 -8.44 0.77
N ALA A 116 8.05 -7.72 1.87
CA ALA A 116 7.08 -7.50 2.93
C ALA A 116 5.81 -6.81 2.40
N VAL A 117 5.96 -5.77 1.57
CA VAL A 117 4.83 -5.08 0.94
C VAL A 117 4.07 -6.01 -0.02
N LEU A 118 4.76 -6.87 -0.77
CA LEU A 118 4.14 -7.87 -1.63
C LEU A 118 3.28 -8.84 -0.82
N PHE A 119 3.80 -9.38 0.28
CA PHE A 119 3.04 -10.25 1.19
C PHE A 119 1.81 -9.55 1.76
N CYS A 120 1.95 -8.29 2.19
CA CYS A 120 0.82 -7.47 2.65
C CYS A 120 -0.23 -7.30 1.54
N GLY A 121 0.17 -6.98 0.31
CA GLY A 121 -0.72 -6.84 -0.84
C GLY A 121 -1.48 -8.13 -1.15
N ILE A 122 -0.79 -9.27 -1.19
CA ILE A 122 -1.40 -10.59 -1.42
C ILE A 122 -2.36 -10.94 -0.26
N TYR A 123 -1.98 -10.68 0.98
CA TYR A 123 -2.82 -10.92 2.16
C TYR A 123 -4.11 -10.11 2.09
N LEU A 124 -4.01 -8.79 1.87
CA LEU A 124 -5.18 -7.92 1.73
C LEU A 124 -6.05 -8.37 0.56
N TRP A 125 -5.46 -8.74 -0.56
CA TRP A 125 -6.21 -9.30 -1.69
C TRP A 125 -6.99 -10.54 -1.25
N LYS A 126 -6.34 -11.54 -0.68
CA LYS A 126 -6.98 -12.83 -0.36
C LYS A 126 -8.16 -12.68 0.61
N PHE A 127 -7.99 -11.88 1.66
CA PHE A 127 -8.97 -11.80 2.76
C PHE A 127 -10.04 -10.72 2.62
N ARG A 128 -9.92 -9.79 1.65
CA ARG A 128 -10.90 -8.69 1.46
C ARG A 128 -12.35 -9.16 1.34
N LYS A 129 -12.58 -10.34 0.74
CA LYS A 129 -13.93 -10.85 0.51
C LYS A 129 -14.61 -11.20 1.82
N SER A 130 -13.90 -11.81 2.76
CA SER A 130 -14.43 -12.21 4.07
C SER A 130 -14.72 -11.01 4.97
N VAL A 131 -13.92 -9.95 4.84
CA VAL A 131 -14.02 -8.75 5.69
C VAL A 131 -15.16 -7.83 5.26
N PHE A 132 -15.40 -7.70 3.95
CA PHE A 132 -16.38 -6.77 3.38
C PHE A 132 -17.52 -7.49 2.65
N GLN A 133 -18.02 -8.60 3.21
CA GLN A 133 -19.27 -9.23 2.77
C GLN A 133 -20.45 -8.32 3.03
#